data_AF-A0A8C7DG12-F1
#
_entry.id   AF-A0A8C7DG12-F1
#
_cell.length_a   1.000
_cell.length_b   1.000
_cell.length_c   1.000
_cell.angle_alpha   90.00
_cell.angle_beta   90.00
_cell.angle_gamma   90.00
#
_symmetry.space_group_name_H-M   'P 1'
#
loop_
_entity.id
_entity.type
_entity.pdbx_description
1 polymer ?
#
loop_
_entity_poly.entity_id
_entity_poly.type
_entity_poly.pdbx_seq_one_letter_code
_entity_poly.pdbx_strand_id
1 'polypeptide(L)'
;DLFCALASQHSRFDPLLQLVKQIEKRDSVLTSKQQIDRLLRPGSSYFNLNPFEVLQIDPEATDEELKKRFRALSILVHPDKNQDDPDRAQLAFEAVDKAYKNLLDPEQKKRAVDVIQAGREYVEHNMKEKKKQLKKDGKPQFLEEDDPEMFRQAVYKQTMKLFAELEIKRKEREAKDMHERKRAREEEIETAEKAKREREWQKNFEETRDGRVDSWRSFQAGKSKAKKEKKPRSFLKPPKVKMEQRE
;
A
#
# COMPACT_ATOMS: atom_id res chain seq x y z
N ASP A 1 -28.98 -31.58 61.66
CA ASP A 1 -29.30 -30.30 60.99
C ASP A 1 -28.18 -29.27 61.09
N LEU A 2 -28.18 -28.37 60.10
CA LEU A 2 -27.42 -27.13 59.92
C LEU A 2 -25.92 -27.15 59.56
N PHE A 3 -25.08 -28.08 60.03
CA PHE A 3 -23.64 -28.03 59.62
C PHE A 3 -23.38 -28.60 58.21
N CYS A 4 -24.27 -29.45 57.70
CA CYS A 4 -24.17 -30.03 56.35
C CYS A 4 -24.78 -29.12 55.26
N ALA A 5 -25.66 -28.18 55.65
CA ALA A 5 -26.34 -27.26 54.74
C ALA A 5 -25.47 -26.05 54.33
N LEU A 6 -24.48 -25.66 55.16
CA LEU A 6 -23.50 -24.62 54.85
C LEU A 6 -22.29 -25.14 54.03
N ALA A 7 -21.95 -26.43 54.15
CA ALA A 7 -20.90 -27.06 53.35
C ALA A 7 -21.35 -27.42 51.92
N SER A 8 -22.66 -27.60 51.69
CA SER A 8 -23.22 -28.01 50.40
C SER A 8 -23.37 -26.86 49.39
N GLN A 9 -23.32 -25.60 49.84
CA GLN A 9 -23.36 -24.42 48.95
C GLN A 9 -21.99 -24.08 48.33
N HIS A 10 -20.87 -24.56 48.90
CA HIS A 10 -19.54 -24.29 48.35
C HIS A 10 -19.15 -25.22 47.19
N SER A 11 -19.64 -26.47 47.14
CA SER A 11 -19.24 -27.44 46.10
C SER A 11 -19.99 -27.30 44.76
N ARG A 12 -21.07 -26.52 44.72
CA ARG A 12 -21.85 -26.28 43.48
C ARG A 12 -21.26 -25.19 42.59
N PHE A 13 -20.44 -24.31 43.17
CA PHE A 13 -19.78 -23.23 42.44
C PHE A 13 -18.36 -23.57 42.00
N ASP A 14 -17.74 -24.63 42.53
CA ASP A 14 -16.40 -25.09 42.12
C ASP A 14 -16.31 -25.42 40.61
N PRO A 15 -17.24 -26.15 39.98
CA PRO A 15 -17.17 -26.43 38.56
C PRO A 15 -17.34 -25.17 37.69
N LEU A 16 -18.16 -24.21 38.12
CA LEU A 16 -18.33 -22.92 37.44
C LEU A 16 -17.09 -22.03 37.56
N LEU A 17 -16.48 -21.97 38.75
CA LEU A 17 -15.23 -21.25 39.00
C LEU A 17 -14.06 -21.86 38.21
N GLN A 18 -14.07 -23.18 38.00
CA GLN A 18 -13.07 -23.89 37.19
C GLN A 18 -13.28 -23.69 35.68
N LEU A 19 -14.54 -23.61 35.23
CA LEU A 19 -14.90 -23.26 33.86
C LEU A 19 -14.52 -21.81 33.53
N VAL A 20 -14.77 -20.86 34.43
CA VAL A 20 -14.33 -19.45 34.29
C VAL A 20 -12.81 -19.36 34.29
N LYS A 21 -12.10 -20.06 35.20
CA LYS A 21 -10.63 -20.14 35.17
C LYS A 21 -10.06 -20.75 33.88
N GLN A 22 -10.78 -21.70 33.25
CA GLN A 22 -10.39 -22.29 31.96
C GLN A 22 -10.73 -21.39 30.76
N ILE A 23 -11.78 -20.57 30.86
CA ILE A 23 -12.09 -19.51 29.90
C ILE A 23 -11.06 -18.38 30.01
N GLU A 24 -10.74 -17.92 31.23
CA GLU A 24 -9.68 -16.94 31.51
C GLU A 24 -8.29 -17.42 31.07
N LYS A 25 -7.93 -18.70 31.26
CA LYS A 25 -6.65 -19.27 30.76
C LYS A 25 -6.61 -19.50 29.23
N ARG A 26 -7.76 -19.69 28.57
CA ARG A 26 -7.84 -19.79 27.09
C ARG A 26 -7.84 -18.41 26.43
N ASP A 27 -8.36 -17.39 27.12
CA ASP A 27 -8.25 -15.97 26.75
C ASP A 27 -6.86 -15.37 27.10
N SER A 28 -6.03 -16.07 27.89
CA SER A 28 -4.74 -15.56 28.42
C SER A 28 -3.50 -15.75 27.55
N VAL A 29 -3.58 -16.20 26.29
CA VAL A 29 -2.34 -16.35 25.48
C VAL A 29 -1.85 -15.01 24.90
N LEU A 30 -2.66 -13.96 24.94
CA LEU A 30 -2.17 -12.58 24.91
C LEU A 30 -3.25 -11.65 25.48
N THR A 31 -2.92 -10.87 26.51
CA THR A 31 -3.85 -9.86 27.04
C THR A 31 -4.22 -8.85 25.95
N SER A 32 -5.37 -8.18 26.08
CA SER A 32 -5.78 -7.14 25.12
C SER A 32 -4.67 -6.12 24.83
N LYS A 33 -3.95 -5.68 25.87
CA LYS A 33 -2.80 -4.78 25.75
C LYS A 33 -1.65 -5.39 24.95
N GLN A 34 -1.28 -6.63 25.26
CA GLN A 34 -0.21 -7.32 24.52
C GLN A 34 -0.59 -7.61 23.05
N GLN A 35 -1.88 -7.83 22.75
CA GLN A 35 -2.37 -8.01 21.38
C GLN A 35 -2.31 -6.70 20.58
N ILE A 36 -2.68 -5.59 21.20
CA ILE A 36 -2.52 -4.25 20.64
C ILE A 36 -1.03 -3.95 20.41
N ASP A 37 -0.17 -4.23 21.39
CA ASP A 37 1.29 -4.04 21.27
C ASP A 37 1.90 -4.90 20.15
N ARG A 38 1.41 -6.13 19.95
CA ARG A 38 1.85 -6.99 18.85
C ARG A 38 1.52 -6.37 17.49
N LEU A 39 0.27 -5.91 17.32
CA LEU A 39 -0.23 -5.36 16.06
C LEU A 39 0.31 -3.95 15.76
N LEU A 40 0.75 -3.22 16.78
CA LEU A 40 1.29 -1.86 16.68
C LEU A 40 2.78 -1.75 17.00
N ARG A 41 3.51 -2.87 17.07
CA ARG A 41 4.97 -2.85 17.26
C ARG A 41 5.63 -2.05 16.12
N PRO A 42 6.74 -1.33 16.37
CA PRO A 42 7.55 -0.77 15.29
C PRO A 42 7.90 -1.84 14.23
N GLY A 43 7.55 -1.58 12.97
CA GLY A 43 7.66 -2.55 11.88
C GLY A 43 6.43 -3.41 11.64
N SER A 44 5.33 -3.22 12.39
CA SER A 44 4.07 -3.95 12.18
C SER A 44 3.47 -3.70 10.81
N SER A 45 3.81 -2.59 10.14
CA SER A 45 3.41 -2.33 8.75
C SER A 45 3.82 -3.44 7.79
N TYR A 46 4.92 -4.14 8.05
CA TYR A 46 5.39 -5.27 7.24
C TYR A 46 4.82 -6.60 7.74
N PHE A 47 4.73 -6.78 9.06
CA PHE A 47 4.16 -8.00 9.65
C PHE A 47 2.66 -8.14 9.35
N ASN A 48 1.91 -7.03 9.40
CA ASN A 48 0.47 -6.97 9.13
C ASN A 48 0.12 -7.11 7.63
N LEU A 49 1.11 -7.24 6.74
CA LEU A 49 0.87 -7.55 5.33
C LEU A 49 0.38 -8.99 5.15
N ASN A 50 0.81 -9.90 6.01
CA ASN A 50 0.32 -11.28 5.99
C ASN A 50 -0.96 -11.40 6.84
N PRO A 51 -2.13 -11.62 6.22
CA PRO A 51 -3.39 -11.69 6.94
C PRO A 51 -3.50 -12.92 7.86
N PHE A 52 -2.82 -14.02 7.55
CA PHE A 52 -2.84 -15.24 8.37
C PHE A 52 -2.10 -15.03 9.70
N GLU A 53 -0.99 -14.28 9.68
CA GLU A 53 -0.21 -13.93 10.87
C GLU A 53 -0.93 -12.92 11.78
N VAL A 54 -1.66 -11.97 11.17
CA VAL A 54 -2.51 -11.02 11.92
C VAL A 54 -3.59 -11.77 12.68
N LEU A 55 -4.26 -12.72 12.05
CA LEU A 55 -5.34 -13.49 12.67
C LEU A 55 -4.87 -14.71 13.46
N GLN A 56 -3.57 -15.02 13.42
CA GLN A 56 -2.96 -16.19 14.06
C GLN A 56 -3.65 -17.50 13.69
N ILE A 57 -3.84 -17.68 12.38
CA ILE A 57 -4.41 -18.89 11.79
C ILE A 57 -3.40 -19.54 10.85
N ASP A 58 -3.54 -20.85 10.71
CA ASP A 58 -2.76 -21.60 9.74
C ASP A 58 -3.21 -21.24 8.30
N PRO A 59 -2.29 -21.19 7.31
CA PRO A 59 -2.65 -21.04 5.90
C PRO A 59 -3.64 -22.10 5.39
N GLU A 60 -3.66 -23.29 6.00
CA GLU A 60 -4.57 -24.40 5.69
C GLU A 60 -5.88 -24.37 6.52
N ALA A 61 -6.08 -23.34 7.35
CA ALA A 61 -7.25 -23.23 8.22
C ALA A 61 -8.56 -23.05 7.44
N THR A 62 -9.65 -23.55 8.02
CA THR A 62 -11.00 -23.48 7.43
C THR A 62 -11.63 -22.09 7.59
N ASP A 63 -12.62 -21.77 6.76
CA ASP A 63 -13.34 -20.49 6.84
C ASP A 63 -14.12 -20.33 8.17
N GLU A 64 -14.46 -21.43 8.83
CA GLU A 64 -15.08 -21.43 10.17
C GLU A 64 -14.10 -20.98 11.24
N GLU A 65 -12.87 -21.50 11.20
CA GLU A 65 -11.78 -21.09 12.09
C GLU A 65 -11.41 -19.63 11.89
N LEU A 66 -11.36 -19.18 10.64
CA LEU A 66 -11.17 -17.77 10.28
C LEU A 66 -12.20 -16.87 10.98
N LYS A 67 -13.49 -17.20 10.86
CA LYS A 67 -14.58 -16.43 11.49
C LYS A 67 -14.47 -16.46 13.03
N LYS A 68 -14.16 -17.62 13.60
CA LYS A 68 -14.02 -17.79 15.05
C LYS A 68 -12.87 -16.93 15.60
N ARG A 69 -11.72 -16.96 14.94
CA ARG A 69 -10.52 -16.20 15.33
C ARG A 69 -10.71 -14.71 15.15
N PHE A 70 -11.33 -14.29 14.05
CA PHE A 70 -11.70 -12.89 13.84
C PHE A 70 -12.60 -12.36 14.97
N ARG A 71 -13.66 -13.10 15.35
CA ARG A 71 -14.55 -12.69 16.46
C ARG A 71 -13.80 -12.57 17.78
N ALA A 72 -12.96 -13.55 18.11
CA ALA A 72 -12.19 -13.55 19.35
C ALA A 72 -11.22 -12.35 19.40
N LEU A 73 -10.45 -12.12 18.32
CA LEU A 73 -9.51 -11.01 18.24
C LEU A 73 -10.21 -9.66 18.25
N SER A 74 -11.32 -9.52 17.53
CA SER A 74 -12.11 -8.30 17.48
C SER A 74 -12.56 -7.87 18.86
N ILE A 75 -13.04 -8.81 19.69
CA ILE A 75 -13.44 -8.54 21.07
C ILE A 75 -12.25 -8.08 21.91
N LEU A 76 -11.08 -8.70 21.74
CA LEU A 76 -9.88 -8.38 22.51
C LEU A 76 -9.33 -6.98 22.20
N VAL A 77 -9.33 -6.58 20.93
CA VAL A 77 -8.77 -5.29 20.47
C VAL A 77 -9.82 -4.18 20.33
N HIS A 78 -11.09 -4.44 20.68
CA HIS A 78 -12.15 -3.45 20.51
C HIS A 78 -11.89 -2.19 21.39
N PRO A 79 -12.11 -0.96 20.87
CA PRO A 79 -11.88 0.27 21.64
C PRO A 79 -12.77 0.38 22.89
N ASP A 80 -14.02 -0.11 22.84
CA ASP A 80 -14.94 -0.11 24.00
C ASP A 80 -14.41 -0.90 25.21
N LYS A 81 -13.65 -1.99 24.97
CA LYS A 81 -13.05 -2.81 26.02
C LYS A 81 -11.69 -2.29 26.48
N ASN A 82 -11.06 -1.42 25.68
CA ASN A 82 -9.73 -0.87 25.92
C ASN A 82 -9.81 0.65 26.09
N GLN A 83 -10.65 1.11 27.02
CA GLN A 83 -10.91 2.54 27.26
C GLN A 83 -9.66 3.31 27.72
N ASP A 84 -8.66 2.61 28.26
CA ASP A 84 -7.35 3.19 28.63
C ASP A 84 -6.57 3.71 27.41
N ASP A 85 -6.75 3.09 26.23
CA ASP A 85 -5.97 3.34 25.02
C ASP A 85 -6.83 3.12 23.74
N PRO A 86 -7.89 3.92 23.55
CA PRO A 86 -8.88 3.68 22.50
C PRO A 86 -8.31 3.90 21.10
N ASP A 87 -7.37 4.83 20.93
CA ASP A 87 -6.76 5.13 19.63
C ASP A 87 -5.91 3.95 19.13
N ARG A 88 -5.10 3.35 20.02
CA ARG A 88 -4.30 2.18 19.66
C ARG A 88 -5.17 0.94 19.49
N ALA A 89 -6.20 0.78 20.31
CA ALA A 89 -7.18 -0.28 20.12
C ALA A 89 -7.87 -0.17 18.74
N GLN A 90 -8.26 1.03 18.32
CA GLN A 90 -8.87 1.28 17.01
C GLN A 90 -7.92 0.90 15.86
N LEU A 91 -6.67 1.33 15.89
CA LEU A 91 -5.68 0.97 14.87
C LEU A 91 -5.41 -0.54 14.81
N ALA A 92 -5.37 -1.20 15.97
CA ALA A 92 -5.20 -2.66 16.05
C ALA A 92 -6.44 -3.39 15.49
N PHE A 93 -7.64 -2.90 15.79
CA PHE A 93 -8.90 -3.41 15.25
C PHE A 93 -8.95 -3.28 13.72
N GLU A 94 -8.56 -2.13 13.19
CA GLU A 94 -8.48 -1.91 11.73
C GLU A 94 -7.52 -2.89 11.04
N ALA A 95 -6.39 -3.21 11.67
CA ALA A 95 -5.47 -4.22 11.15
C ALA A 95 -6.11 -5.61 11.10
N VAL A 96 -6.84 -6.01 12.14
CA VAL A 96 -7.57 -7.29 12.21
C VAL A 96 -8.70 -7.35 11.19
N ASP A 97 -9.48 -6.28 11.05
CA ASP A 97 -10.58 -6.17 10.09
C ASP A 97 -10.07 -6.20 8.64
N LYS A 98 -8.98 -5.50 8.35
CA LYS A 98 -8.34 -5.55 7.03
C LYS A 98 -7.86 -6.96 6.68
N ALA A 99 -7.22 -7.66 7.64
CA ALA A 99 -6.79 -9.04 7.42
C ALA A 99 -7.97 -9.97 7.14
N TYR A 100 -9.07 -9.81 7.87
CA TYR A 100 -10.29 -10.59 7.65
C TYR A 100 -10.91 -10.33 6.27
N LYS A 101 -11.03 -9.06 5.86
CA LYS A 101 -11.54 -8.68 4.53
C LYS A 101 -10.69 -9.25 3.39
N ASN A 102 -9.36 -9.23 3.53
CA ASN A 102 -8.46 -9.82 2.55
C ASN A 102 -8.64 -11.34 2.41
N LEU A 103 -8.96 -12.05 3.49
CA LEU A 103 -9.19 -13.50 3.45
C LEU A 103 -10.61 -13.88 3.05
N LEU A 104 -11.56 -12.95 3.17
CA LEU A 104 -12.93 -13.14 2.72
C LEU A 104 -13.03 -13.15 1.19
N ASP A 105 -12.21 -12.35 0.52
CA ASP A 105 -12.10 -12.37 -0.93
C ASP A 105 -11.25 -13.59 -1.37
N PRO A 106 -11.83 -14.54 -2.14
CA PRO A 106 -11.13 -15.75 -2.55
C PRO A 106 -9.90 -15.46 -3.42
N GLU A 107 -9.91 -14.39 -4.22
CA GLU A 107 -8.76 -14.05 -5.06
C GLU A 107 -7.59 -13.54 -4.21
N GLN A 108 -7.87 -12.69 -3.23
CA GLN A 108 -6.87 -12.17 -2.30
C GLN A 108 -6.35 -13.27 -1.36
N LYS A 109 -7.23 -14.13 -0.84
CA LYS A 109 -6.87 -15.32 -0.07
C LYS A 109 -5.91 -16.20 -0.87
N LYS A 110 -6.26 -16.51 -2.12
CA LYS A 110 -5.41 -17.33 -3.01
C LYS A 110 -4.04 -16.69 -3.20
N ARG A 111 -3.97 -15.40 -3.53
CA ARG A 111 -2.68 -14.69 -3.67
C ARG A 111 -1.84 -14.76 -2.41
N ALA A 112 -2.45 -14.61 -1.23
CA ALA A 112 -1.73 -14.72 0.04
C ALA A 112 -1.19 -16.13 0.28
N VAL A 113 -1.97 -17.18 -0.02
CA VAL A 113 -1.51 -18.58 0.04
C VAL A 113 -0.38 -18.84 -0.96
N ASP A 114 -0.50 -18.36 -2.20
CA ASP A 114 0.51 -18.53 -3.24
C ASP A 114 1.86 -17.92 -2.79
N VAL A 115 1.85 -16.77 -2.10
CA VAL A 115 3.07 -16.14 -1.55
C VAL A 115 3.70 -16.98 -0.44
N ILE A 116 2.88 -17.54 0.45
CA ILE A 116 3.35 -18.42 1.53
C ILE A 116 3.97 -19.69 0.94
N GLN A 117 3.32 -20.28 -0.06
CA GLN A 117 3.81 -21.46 -0.76
C GLN A 117 5.14 -21.18 -1.48
N ALA A 118 5.25 -20.06 -2.18
CA ALA A 118 6.51 -19.64 -2.80
C ALA A 118 7.64 -19.44 -1.77
N GLY A 119 7.32 -18.91 -0.59
CA GLY A 119 8.26 -18.80 0.52
C GLY A 119 8.77 -20.15 1.00
N ARG A 120 7.87 -21.14 1.15
CA ARG A 120 8.21 -22.51 1.51
C ARG A 120 9.10 -23.18 0.48
N GLU A 121 8.73 -23.10 -0.80
CA GLU A 121 9.47 -23.70 -1.91
C GLU A 121 10.89 -23.12 -2.03
N TYR A 122 11.03 -21.80 -1.84
CA TYR A 122 12.34 -21.15 -1.84
C TYR A 122 13.26 -21.68 -0.74
N VAL A 123 12.75 -21.81 0.49
CA VAL A 123 13.51 -22.36 1.61
C VAL A 123 13.88 -23.81 1.34
N GLU A 124 12.92 -24.62 0.88
CA GLU A 124 13.17 -26.02 0.54
C GLU A 124 14.23 -26.18 -0.55
N HIS A 125 14.18 -25.36 -1.61
CA HIS A 125 15.18 -25.35 -2.68
C HIS A 125 16.57 -24.99 -2.13
N ASN A 126 16.69 -23.92 -1.35
CA ASN A 126 17.96 -23.51 -0.76
C ASN A 126 18.54 -24.56 0.19
N MET A 127 17.70 -25.23 0.98
CA MET A 127 18.13 -26.33 1.85
C MET A 127 18.65 -27.52 1.05
N LYS A 128 17.95 -27.91 -0.04
CA LYS A 128 18.39 -28.98 -0.94
C LYS A 128 19.76 -28.66 -1.57
N GLU A 129 19.95 -27.42 -2.03
CA GLU A 129 21.21 -26.98 -2.62
C GLU A 129 22.35 -26.95 -1.58
N LYS A 130 22.09 -26.45 -0.36
CA LYS A 130 23.06 -26.51 0.76
C LYS A 130 23.47 -27.94 1.10
N LYS A 131 22.51 -28.88 1.19
CA LYS A 131 22.78 -30.30 1.44
C LYS A 131 23.64 -30.91 0.32
N LYS A 132 23.34 -30.58 -0.93
CA LYS A 132 24.11 -31.04 -2.10
C LYS A 132 25.54 -30.50 -2.08
N GLN A 133 25.73 -29.25 -1.68
CA GLN A 133 27.05 -28.63 -1.54
C GLN A 133 27.86 -29.28 -0.41
N LEU A 134 27.27 -29.52 0.76
CA LEU A 134 27.95 -30.19 1.87
C LEU A 134 28.35 -31.63 1.54
N LYS A 135 27.52 -32.33 0.76
CA LYS A 135 27.86 -33.66 0.21
C LYS A 135 29.05 -33.60 -0.74
N LYS A 136 29.17 -32.52 -1.54
CA LYS A 136 30.31 -32.30 -2.44
C LYS A 136 31.60 -31.96 -1.68
N ASP A 137 31.47 -31.25 -0.56
CA ASP A 137 32.59 -30.82 0.29
C ASP A 137 33.02 -31.87 1.34
N GLY A 138 32.37 -33.05 1.36
CA GLY A 138 32.73 -34.16 2.24
C GLY A 138 32.43 -33.94 3.73
N LYS A 139 31.64 -32.93 4.08
CA LYS A 139 31.23 -32.63 5.47
C LYS A 139 29.98 -33.45 5.87
N PRO A 140 29.82 -33.81 7.16
CA PRO A 140 28.65 -34.58 7.60
C PRO A 140 27.35 -33.85 7.27
N GLN A 141 26.38 -34.64 6.79
CA GLN A 141 25.12 -34.17 6.21
C GLN A 141 24.07 -33.73 7.25
N PHE A 142 24.40 -33.79 8.55
CA PHE A 142 23.53 -33.32 9.62
C PHE A 142 23.65 -31.80 9.73
N LEU A 143 22.70 -31.11 9.13
CA LEU A 143 22.51 -29.68 9.32
C LEU A 143 21.58 -29.46 10.51
N GLU A 144 21.97 -28.57 11.43
CA GLU A 144 21.10 -28.03 12.49
C GLU A 144 19.82 -27.38 11.91
N GLU A 145 19.83 -27.09 10.60
CA GLU A 145 18.70 -26.61 9.81
C GLU A 145 17.68 -27.71 9.40
N ASP A 146 17.91 -28.99 9.78
CA ASP A 146 16.96 -30.10 9.59
C ASP A 146 15.94 -30.25 10.74
N ASP A 147 16.07 -29.44 11.80
CA ASP A 147 15.05 -29.33 12.82
C ASP A 147 13.75 -28.75 12.22
N PRO A 148 12.59 -29.45 12.34
CA PRO A 148 11.30 -28.92 11.91
C PRO A 148 10.98 -27.51 12.44
N GLU A 149 11.48 -27.13 13.61
CA GLU A 149 11.30 -25.77 14.15
C GLU A 149 12.05 -24.72 13.35
N MET A 150 13.32 -24.99 13.03
CA MET A 150 14.18 -24.08 12.27
C MET A 150 13.68 -23.93 10.83
N PHE A 151 13.14 -25.00 10.25
CA PHE A 151 12.46 -24.92 8.95
C PHE A 151 11.24 -24.00 9.00
N ARG A 152 10.35 -24.17 9.99
CA ARG A 152 9.18 -23.27 10.16
C ARG A 152 9.61 -21.82 10.31
N GLN A 153 10.64 -21.54 11.11
CA GLN A 153 11.17 -20.19 11.28
C GLN A 153 11.78 -19.63 9.99
N ALA A 154 12.50 -20.44 9.22
CA ALA A 154 13.08 -20.03 7.94
C ALA A 154 11.99 -19.71 6.91
N VAL A 155 10.97 -20.57 6.80
CA VAL A 155 9.79 -20.34 5.94
C VAL A 155 9.07 -19.07 6.35
N TYR A 156 8.84 -18.86 7.64
CA TYR A 156 8.22 -17.65 8.17
C TYR A 156 9.03 -16.39 7.79
N LYS A 157 10.35 -16.38 8.05
CA LYS A 157 11.24 -15.25 7.70
C LYS A 157 11.21 -14.95 6.21
N GLN A 158 11.28 -15.98 5.37
CA GLN A 158 11.24 -15.82 3.92
C GLN A 158 9.88 -15.31 3.43
N THR A 159 8.80 -15.84 3.98
CA THR A 159 7.44 -15.43 3.64
C THR A 159 7.21 -13.95 3.97
N MET A 160 7.61 -13.51 5.17
CA MET A 160 7.54 -12.09 5.55
C MET A 160 8.32 -11.20 4.58
N LYS A 161 9.51 -11.65 4.16
CA LYS A 161 10.32 -10.93 3.17
C LYS A 161 9.61 -10.81 1.83
N LEU A 162 8.99 -11.89 1.33
CA LEU A 162 8.24 -11.86 0.06
C LEU A 162 7.04 -10.91 0.11
N PHE A 163 6.25 -10.93 1.20
CA PHE A 163 5.16 -9.98 1.38
C PHE A 163 5.66 -8.53 1.38
N ALA A 164 6.76 -8.24 2.07
CA ALA A 164 7.35 -6.91 2.09
C ALA A 164 7.84 -6.46 0.70
N GLU A 165 8.51 -7.33 -0.05
CA GLU A 165 8.98 -7.05 -1.41
C GLU A 165 7.82 -6.80 -2.37
N LEU A 166 6.75 -7.59 -2.28
CA LEU A 166 5.55 -7.39 -3.10
C LEU A 166 4.85 -6.06 -2.80
N GLU A 167 4.77 -5.68 -1.52
CA GLU A 167 4.19 -4.40 -1.10
C GLU A 167 5.03 -3.20 -1.58
N ILE A 168 6.36 -3.29 -1.46
CA ILE A 168 7.29 -2.27 -1.99
C ILE A 168 7.08 -2.14 -3.50
N LYS A 169 7.08 -3.26 -4.22
CA LYS A 169 6.88 -3.29 -5.68
C LYS A 169 5.51 -2.76 -6.10
N ARG A 170 4.47 -2.94 -5.29
CA ARG A 170 3.14 -2.35 -5.52
C ARG A 170 3.20 -0.83 -5.39
N LYS A 171 3.75 -0.32 -4.29
CA LYS A 171 3.89 1.12 -4.06
C LYS A 171 4.73 1.82 -5.13
N GLU A 172 5.81 1.17 -5.58
CA GLU A 172 6.64 1.67 -6.67
C GLU A 172 5.85 1.77 -7.99
N ARG A 173 5.03 0.76 -8.30
CA ARG A 173 4.16 0.78 -9.48
C ARG A 173 3.12 1.90 -9.40
N GLU A 174 2.44 2.02 -8.26
CA GLU A 174 1.45 3.08 -8.03
C GLU A 174 2.09 4.48 -8.12
N ALA A 175 3.28 4.66 -7.55
CA ALA A 175 4.03 5.90 -7.64
C ALA A 175 4.41 6.22 -9.09
N LYS A 176 4.88 5.22 -9.84
CA LYS A 176 5.21 5.36 -11.27
C LYS A 176 3.99 5.77 -12.09
N ASP A 177 2.85 5.10 -11.89
CA ASP A 177 1.60 5.41 -12.58
C ASP A 177 1.10 6.82 -12.24
N MET A 178 1.21 7.22 -10.97
CA MET A 178 0.87 8.57 -10.52
C MET A 178 1.78 9.64 -11.15
N HIS A 179 3.09 9.38 -11.24
CA HIS A 179 4.04 10.26 -11.90
C HIS A 179 3.78 10.34 -13.41
N GLU A 180 3.43 9.25 -14.06
CA GLU A 180 3.06 9.22 -15.48
C GLU A 180 1.78 10.01 -15.75
N ARG A 181 0.72 9.81 -14.95
CA ARG A 181 -0.53 10.58 -15.03
C ARG A 181 -0.31 12.07 -14.77
N LYS A 182 0.62 12.44 -13.89
CA LYS A 182 0.98 13.83 -13.64
C LYS A 182 1.66 14.44 -14.87
N ARG A 183 2.66 13.75 -15.43
CA ARG A 183 3.36 14.20 -16.65
C ARG A 183 2.41 14.34 -17.85
N ALA A 184 1.52 13.37 -18.05
CA ALA A 184 0.54 13.42 -19.13
C ALA A 184 -0.40 14.64 -19.00
N ARG A 185 -0.85 14.97 -17.79
CA ARG A 185 -1.67 16.17 -17.55
C ARG A 185 -0.89 17.46 -17.77
N GLU A 186 0.36 17.52 -17.34
CA GLU A 186 1.23 18.69 -17.58
C GLU A 186 1.47 18.90 -19.08
N GLU A 187 1.69 17.82 -19.84
CA GLU A 187 1.84 17.86 -21.31
C GLU A 187 0.52 18.26 -22.00
N GLU A 188 -0.63 17.76 -21.55
CA GLU A 188 -1.94 18.17 -22.07
C GLU A 188 -2.21 19.66 -21.82
N ILE A 189 -1.85 20.17 -20.63
CA ILE A 189 -1.97 21.60 -20.32
C ILE A 189 -1.02 22.41 -21.22
N GLU A 190 0.25 21.99 -21.35
CA GLU A 190 1.23 22.69 -22.18
C GLU A 190 0.83 22.71 -23.66
N THR A 191 0.31 21.60 -24.18
CA THR A 191 -0.17 21.52 -25.56
C THR A 191 -1.43 22.36 -25.76
N ALA A 192 -2.35 22.38 -24.80
CA ALA A 192 -3.52 23.26 -24.83
C ALA A 192 -3.13 24.74 -24.76
N GLU A 193 -2.16 25.11 -23.91
CA GLU A 193 -1.63 26.48 -23.82
C GLU A 193 -0.92 26.90 -25.12
N LYS A 194 -0.10 26.01 -25.71
CA LYS A 194 0.53 26.26 -27.01
C LYS A 194 -0.50 26.44 -28.11
N ALA A 195 -1.51 25.56 -28.18
CA ALA A 195 -2.60 25.68 -29.15
C ALA A 195 -3.42 26.96 -28.94
N LYS A 196 -3.66 27.36 -27.68
CA LYS A 196 -4.32 28.64 -27.37
C LYS A 196 -3.48 29.82 -27.83
N ARG A 197 -2.18 29.82 -27.53
CA ARG A 197 -1.24 30.86 -27.95
C ARG A 197 -1.14 30.96 -29.47
N GLU A 198 -1.16 29.83 -30.17
CA GLU A 198 -1.14 29.78 -31.62
C GLU A 198 -2.46 30.28 -32.23
N ARG A 199 -3.61 29.89 -31.68
CA ARG A 199 -4.93 30.44 -32.09
C ARG A 199 -5.00 31.95 -31.87
N GLU A 200 -4.55 32.44 -30.73
CA GLU A 200 -4.49 33.88 -30.44
C GLU A 200 -3.54 34.61 -31.38
N TRP A 201 -2.36 34.04 -31.66
CA TRP A 201 -1.43 34.59 -32.64
C TRP A 201 -2.04 34.63 -34.03
N GLN A 202 -2.69 33.54 -34.47
CA GLN A 202 -3.34 33.44 -35.78
C GLN A 202 -4.46 34.46 -35.92
N LYS A 203 -5.31 34.60 -34.90
CA LYS A 203 -6.37 35.61 -34.86
C LYS A 203 -5.79 37.02 -34.96
N ASN A 204 -4.78 37.35 -34.15
CA ASN A 204 -4.10 38.64 -34.20
C ASN A 204 -3.43 38.89 -35.57
N PHE A 205 -2.85 37.85 -36.18
CA PHE A 205 -2.24 37.91 -37.50
C PHE A 205 -3.28 38.20 -38.59
N GLU A 206 -4.40 37.50 -38.56
CA GLU A 206 -5.52 37.70 -39.51
C GLU A 206 -6.20 39.05 -39.34
N GLU A 207 -6.43 39.51 -38.10
CA GLU A 207 -6.98 40.86 -37.84
C GLU A 207 -6.04 41.97 -38.33
N THR A 208 -4.72 41.76 -38.23
CA THR A 208 -3.72 42.69 -38.78
C THR A 208 -3.50 42.50 -40.29
N ARG A 209 -4.22 41.58 -40.96
CA ARG A 209 -4.03 41.29 -42.39
C ARG A 209 -4.41 42.47 -43.25
N ASP A 210 -5.58 43.08 -43.03
CA ASP A 210 -6.08 44.16 -43.89
C ASP A 210 -5.17 45.40 -43.80
N GLY A 211 -4.75 45.77 -42.59
CA GLY A 211 -3.76 46.84 -42.40
C GLY A 211 -2.40 46.55 -43.05
N ARG A 212 -1.94 45.28 -43.05
CA ARG A 212 -0.71 44.89 -43.76
C ARG A 212 -0.88 44.91 -45.28
N VAL A 213 -2.02 44.45 -45.79
CA VAL A 213 -2.34 44.46 -47.22
C VAL A 213 -2.45 45.91 -47.72
N ASP A 214 -3.07 46.80 -46.96
CA ASP A 214 -3.17 48.23 -47.31
C ASP A 214 -1.80 48.92 -47.24
N SER A 215 -0.96 48.59 -46.25
CA SER A 215 0.44 49.04 -46.20
C SER A 215 1.26 48.53 -47.40
N TRP A 216 1.00 47.31 -47.88
CA TRP A 216 1.68 46.75 -49.04
C TRP A 216 1.18 47.37 -50.36
N ARG A 217 -0.13 47.55 -50.51
CA ARG A 217 -0.76 48.22 -51.65
C ARG A 217 -0.28 49.67 -51.78
N SER A 218 -0.19 50.41 -50.67
CA SER A 218 0.35 51.77 -50.66
C SER A 218 1.86 51.83 -50.93
N PHE A 219 2.65 50.86 -50.44
CA PHE A 219 4.06 50.70 -50.83
C PHE A 219 4.23 50.44 -52.34
N GLN A 220 3.35 49.63 -52.92
CA GLN A 220 3.36 49.31 -54.34
C GLN A 220 2.87 50.50 -55.20
N ALA A 221 1.84 51.22 -54.75
CA ALA A 221 1.38 52.47 -55.38
C ALA A 221 2.43 53.59 -55.29
N GLY A 222 3.25 53.59 -54.22
CA GLY A 222 4.40 54.49 -54.06
C GLY A 222 5.57 54.22 -55.01
N LYS A 223 5.58 53.10 -55.75
CA LYS A 223 6.60 52.85 -56.79
C LYS A 223 6.44 53.70 -58.06
N SER A 224 5.30 54.39 -58.25
CA SER A 224 5.08 55.22 -59.45
C SER A 224 5.23 56.74 -59.24
N LYS A 225 5.61 57.22 -58.03
CA LYS A 225 6.01 58.62 -57.81
C LYS A 225 7.30 58.75 -57.01
N ALA A 226 8.33 59.29 -57.66
CA ALA A 226 9.68 59.41 -57.15
C ALA A 226 9.85 60.52 -56.07
N LYS A 227 10.87 60.33 -55.22
CA LYS A 227 11.65 61.35 -54.47
C LYS A 227 10.94 62.08 -53.30
N LYS A 228 11.35 61.76 -52.04
CA LYS A 228 11.90 62.67 -51.00
C LYS A 228 11.74 62.08 -49.57
N GLU A 229 12.79 62.28 -48.76
CA GLU A 229 12.92 62.07 -47.31
C GLU A 229 13.02 60.65 -46.72
N LYS A 230 14.24 60.34 -46.26
CA LYS A 230 14.58 59.19 -45.41
C LYS A 230 14.04 59.42 -43.99
N LYS A 231 12.88 58.85 -43.66
CA LYS A 231 12.54 58.53 -42.26
C LYS A 231 12.94 57.08 -41.97
N PRO A 232 13.47 56.76 -40.77
CA PRO A 232 13.95 55.43 -40.46
C PRO A 232 12.79 54.43 -40.60
N ARG A 233 12.98 53.47 -41.51
CA ARG A 233 12.06 52.37 -41.77
C ARG A 233 11.88 51.54 -40.49
N SER A 234 10.79 51.76 -39.76
CA SER A 234 10.26 50.78 -38.81
C SER A 234 9.59 49.65 -39.61
N PHE A 235 10.40 48.95 -40.40
CA PHE A 235 9.98 47.81 -41.19
C PHE A 235 9.64 46.67 -40.24
N LEU A 236 8.38 46.22 -40.31
CA LEU A 236 7.87 44.93 -39.83
C LEU A 236 8.51 44.44 -38.52
N LYS A 237 8.11 45.05 -37.41
CA LYS A 237 8.22 44.33 -36.13
C LYS A 237 7.09 43.29 -36.09
N PRO A 238 7.37 42.01 -35.85
CA PRO A 238 6.35 41.05 -35.48
C PRO A 238 5.47 41.64 -34.37
N PRO A 239 4.18 41.26 -34.29
CA PRO A 239 3.34 41.68 -33.17
C PRO A 239 4.11 41.41 -31.87
N LYS A 240 4.31 42.43 -31.03
CA LYS A 240 4.99 42.24 -29.75
C LYS A 240 4.22 41.17 -28.99
N VAL A 241 4.86 40.03 -28.72
CA VAL A 241 4.34 39.05 -27.78
C VAL A 241 4.14 39.81 -26.47
N LYS A 242 2.88 40.03 -26.07
CA LYS A 242 2.58 40.51 -24.73
C LYS A 242 3.04 39.39 -23.81
N MET A 243 4.15 39.61 -23.09
CA MET A 243 4.53 38.71 -22.01
C MET A 243 3.42 38.79 -20.97
N GLU A 244 2.73 37.67 -20.78
CA GLU A 244 1.74 37.45 -19.73
C GLU A 244 2.39 37.80 -18.39
N GLN A 245 1.84 38.79 -17.68
CA GLN A 245 2.25 39.07 -16.31
C GLN A 245 1.77 37.88 -15.47
N ARG A 246 2.75 37.09 -15.02
CA ARG A 246 2.53 36.01 -14.06
C ARG A 246 2.32 36.68 -12.70
N GLU A 247 1.06 36.84 -12.30
CA GLU A 247 0.68 37.19 -10.93
C GLU A 247 1.09 36.10 -9.93
#